data_AF-A0AAV7JHH9-F1
#
_entry.id   AF-A0AAV7JHH9-F1
#
_cell.length_a   1.000
_cell.length_b   1.000
_cell.length_c   1.000
_cell.angle_alpha   90.00
_cell.angle_beta   90.00
_cell.angle_gamma   90.00
#
_symmetry.space_group_name_H-M   'P 1'
#
loop_
_entity.id
_entity.type
_entity.pdbx_description
1 polymer ?
#
loop_
_entity_poly.entity_id
_entity_poly.type
_entity_poly.pdbx_seq_one_letter_code
_entity_poly.pdbx_strand_id
1 'polypeptide(L)'
;MLDAGLTQKKVAQDLNISISSAKRWSSLYIKGSSLVTKPRSGRPPILKRADNIVISKSLGKCRQSTRKLAQRLKNRGNPVSHMCVYRHLTESVGVRSFKRQEIPRLSQKNIKDRLSFARKHQN
;
A
#
# COMPACT_ATOMS: atom_id res chain seq x y z
N MET A 1 -20.14 34.92 -1.92
CA MET A 1 -19.95 35.57 -0.60
C MET A 1 -19.16 36.87 -0.72
N LEU A 2 -17.95 36.87 -1.31
CA LEU A 2 -17.24 38.11 -1.66
C LEU A 2 -17.85 38.77 -2.91
N ASP A 3 -18.26 37.96 -3.89
CA ASP A 3 -18.98 38.43 -5.10
C ASP A 3 -20.38 39.01 -4.78
N ALA A 4 -20.88 38.77 -3.56
CA ALA A 4 -22.13 39.32 -3.05
C ALA A 4 -21.91 40.59 -2.19
N GLY A 5 -20.69 41.14 -2.16
CA GLY A 5 -20.35 42.37 -1.42
C GLY A 5 -20.25 42.23 0.11
N LEU A 6 -20.28 41.00 0.65
CA LEU A 6 -20.17 40.80 2.10
C LEU A 6 -18.72 40.96 2.58
N THR A 7 -18.54 41.66 3.70
CA THR A 7 -17.23 41.77 4.34
C THR A 7 -16.81 40.42 4.94
N GLN A 8 -15.50 40.15 4.93
CA GLN A 8 -14.93 38.93 5.51
C GLN A 8 -15.28 38.76 7.00
N LYS A 9 -15.49 39.87 7.73
CA LYS A 9 -15.93 39.87 9.14
C LYS A 9 -17.36 39.34 9.27
N LYS A 10 -18.27 39.81 8.42
CA LYS A 10 -19.67 39.36 8.41
C LYS A 10 -19.77 37.89 8.03
N VAL A 11 -19.04 37.48 6.99
CA VAL A 11 -18.92 36.06 6.60
C VAL A 11 -18.41 35.19 7.75
N ALA A 12 -17.41 35.65 8.49
CA ALA A 12 -16.87 34.90 9.63
C ALA A 12 -17.89 34.77 10.78
N GLN A 13 -18.68 35.82 11.04
CA GLN A 13 -19.75 35.81 12.04
C GLN A 13 -20.89 34.87 11.63
N ASP A 14 -21.39 35.02 10.41
CA ASP A 14 -22.52 34.23 9.88
C ASP A 14 -22.20 32.72 9.84
N LEU A 15 -20.94 32.37 9.55
CA LEU A 15 -20.46 30.98 9.50
C LEU A 15 -19.85 30.47 10.82
N ASN A 16 -19.79 31.32 11.85
CA ASN A 16 -19.16 31.02 13.14
C ASN A 16 -17.72 30.45 12.99
N ILE A 17 -16.90 31.07 12.15
CA ILE A 17 -15.49 30.70 11.92
C ILE A 17 -14.55 31.85 12.29
N SER A 18 -13.26 31.56 12.43
CA SER A 18 -12.28 32.62 12.62
C SER A 18 -12.16 33.53 11.38
N ILE A 19 -11.98 34.82 11.60
CA ILE A 19 -11.71 35.81 10.53
C ILE A 19 -10.46 35.40 9.73
N SER A 20 -9.46 34.80 10.38
CA SER A 20 -8.26 34.28 9.71
C SER A 20 -8.57 33.18 8.69
N SER A 21 -9.53 32.29 8.99
CA SER A 21 -9.97 31.24 8.08
C SER A 21 -10.72 31.83 6.88
N ALA A 22 -11.61 32.79 7.13
CA ALA A 22 -12.34 33.51 6.08
C ALA A 22 -11.39 34.27 5.14
N LYS A 23 -10.38 34.97 5.67
CA LYS A 23 -9.33 35.64 4.89
C LYS A 23 -8.51 34.65 4.05
N ARG A 24 -8.13 33.51 4.63
CA ARG A 24 -7.39 32.46 3.92
C ARG A 24 -8.18 31.91 2.74
N TRP A 25 -9.45 31.56 2.94
CA TRP A 25 -10.32 31.06 1.87
C TRP A 25 -10.60 32.12 0.80
N SER A 26 -10.83 33.38 1.19
CA SER A 26 -10.94 34.50 0.27
C SER A 26 -9.72 34.62 -0.64
N SER A 27 -8.51 34.58 -0.08
CA SER A 27 -7.27 34.66 -0.84
C SER A 27 -7.09 33.48 -1.79
N LEU A 28 -7.44 32.26 -1.35
CA LEU A 28 -7.38 31.07 -2.20
C LEU A 28 -8.38 31.15 -3.37
N TYR A 29 -9.61 31.62 -3.11
CA TYR A 29 -10.65 31.80 -4.11
C TYR A 29 -10.24 32.82 -5.19
N ILE A 30 -9.74 34.00 -4.78
CA ILE A 30 -9.27 35.04 -5.72
C ILE A 30 -8.10 34.52 -6.57
N LYS A 31 -7.23 33.69 -6.01
CA LYS A 31 -6.11 33.06 -6.72
C LYS A 31 -6.52 31.90 -7.63
N GLY A 32 -7.82 31.58 -7.74
CA GLY A 32 -8.31 30.41 -8.46
C GLY A 32 -7.81 29.07 -7.90
N SER A 33 -7.33 29.06 -6.65
CA SER A 33 -6.79 27.86 -5.99
C SER A 33 -7.92 27.05 -5.35
N SER A 34 -7.78 25.73 -5.33
CA SER A 34 -8.75 24.85 -4.69
C SER A 34 -8.88 25.16 -3.19
N LEU A 35 -10.14 25.28 -2.73
CA LEU A 35 -10.49 25.41 -1.32
C LEU A 35 -10.51 24.07 -0.58
N VAL A 36 -10.38 22.96 -1.31
CA VAL A 36 -10.34 21.61 -0.74
C VAL A 36 -9.08 21.45 0.09
N THR A 37 -9.25 20.96 1.33
CA THR A 37 -8.13 20.68 2.21
C THR A 37 -7.23 19.61 1.60
N LYS A 38 -6.00 19.98 1.28
CA LYS A 38 -4.98 19.02 0.82
C LYS A 38 -4.60 18.08 1.96
N PRO A 39 -4.39 16.77 1.68
CA PRO A 39 -3.85 15.86 2.68
C PRO A 39 -2.49 16.37 3.15
N ARG A 40 -2.28 16.33 4.47
CA ARG A 40 -1.00 16.72 5.07
C ARG A 40 0.04 15.64 4.82
N SER A 41 1.30 16.03 4.71
CA SER A 41 2.40 15.07 4.72
C SER A 41 2.40 14.30 6.04
N GLY A 42 2.40 12.97 5.94
CA GLY A 42 2.55 12.10 7.09
C GLY A 42 4.01 11.99 7.53
N ARG A 43 4.23 11.26 8.62
CA ARG A 43 5.57 10.84 9.04
C ARG A 43 6.23 10.02 7.92
N PRO A 44 7.54 10.22 7.62
CA PRO A 44 8.23 9.41 6.63
C PRO A 44 8.18 7.92 7.00
N PRO A 45 8.05 7.03 6.00
CA PRO A 45 7.97 5.60 6.25
C PRO A 45 9.29 5.05 6.81
N ILE A 46 9.18 4.02 7.66
CA ILE A 46 10.34 3.33 8.24
C ILE A 46 11.10 2.53 7.17
N LEU A 47 10.38 1.95 6.21
CA LEU A 47 10.96 1.16 5.12
C LEU A 47 11.63 2.08 4.10
N LYS A 48 12.93 1.87 3.89
CA LYS A 48 13.68 2.56 2.84
C LYS A 48 13.43 1.90 1.49
N ARG A 49 13.71 2.61 0.40
CA ARG A 49 13.62 2.07 -0.97
C ARG A 49 14.38 0.76 -1.14
N ALA A 50 15.58 0.65 -0.54
CA ALA A 50 16.38 -0.58 -0.58
C ALA A 50 15.69 -1.76 0.11
N ASP A 51 15.00 -1.51 1.24
CA ASP A 51 14.26 -2.55 1.97
C ASP A 51 13.09 -3.07 1.14
N ASN A 52 12.35 -2.15 0.49
CA ASN A 52 11.24 -2.51 -0.40
C ASN A 52 11.73 -3.44 -1.52
N ILE A 53 12.88 -3.13 -2.14
CA ILE A 53 13.47 -3.98 -3.19
C ILE A 53 13.80 -5.37 -2.63
N VAL A 54 14.38 -5.46 -1.43
CA VAL A 54 14.71 -6.74 -0.79
C VAL A 54 13.46 -7.56 -0.49
N ILE A 55 12.41 -6.91 0.03
CA ILE A 55 11.12 -7.55 0.32
C ILE A 55 10.49 -8.06 -0.98
N SER A 56 10.41 -7.23 -2.02
CA SER A 56 9.82 -7.63 -3.31
C SER A 56 10.59 -8.79 -3.97
N LYS A 57 11.93 -8.75 -3.96
CA LYS A 57 12.76 -9.86 -4.48
C LYS A 57 12.64 -11.16 -3.68
N SER A 58 12.08 -11.11 -2.48
CA SER A 58 11.87 -12.30 -1.66
C SER A 58 10.66 -13.14 -2.09
N LEU A 59 9.72 -12.56 -2.85
CA LEU A 59 8.48 -13.22 -3.26
C LEU A 59 8.72 -14.44 -4.16
N GLY A 60 9.71 -14.38 -5.04
CA GLY A 60 10.10 -15.52 -5.88
C GLY A 60 10.89 -16.60 -5.12
N LYS A 61 11.24 -16.37 -3.86
CA LYS A 61 12.08 -17.29 -3.08
C LYS A 61 11.23 -18.14 -2.16
N CYS A 62 11.52 -19.44 -2.12
CA CYS A 62 10.88 -20.35 -1.19
C CYS A 62 11.26 -20.00 0.27
N ARG A 63 10.34 -20.30 1.20
CA ARG A 63 10.55 -20.25 2.66
C ARG A 63 10.99 -18.88 3.19
N GLN A 64 10.36 -17.81 2.68
CA GLN A 64 10.54 -16.44 3.16
C GLN A 64 9.32 -15.99 3.94
N SER A 65 9.32 -16.20 5.26
CA SER A 65 8.28 -15.63 6.12
C SER A 65 8.55 -14.16 6.39
N THR A 66 7.49 -13.41 6.67
CA THR A 66 7.54 -11.99 7.10
C THR A 66 8.44 -11.79 8.32
N ARG A 67 8.41 -12.72 9.28
CA ARG A 67 9.31 -12.74 10.45
C ARG A 67 10.78 -12.89 10.06
N LYS A 68 11.08 -13.80 9.15
CA LYS A 68 12.45 -14.01 8.64
C LYS A 68 12.98 -12.79 7.89
N LEU A 69 12.12 -12.14 7.10
CA LEU A 69 12.47 -10.90 6.40
C LEU A 69 12.74 -9.76 7.38
N ALA A 70 11.86 -9.56 8.36
CA ALA A 70 12.06 -8.54 9.39
C ALA A 70 13.36 -8.77 10.18
N GLN A 71 13.66 -10.02 10.57
CA GLN A 71 14.93 -10.32 11.24
C GLN A 71 16.15 -10.01 10.36
N ARG A 72 16.09 -10.30 9.06
CA ARG A 72 17.19 -9.97 8.12
C ARG A 72 17.37 -8.46 7.96
N LEU A 73 16.29 -7.69 7.90
CA LEU A 73 16.36 -6.23 7.85
C LEU A 73 16.91 -5.67 9.16
N LYS A 74 16.46 -6.22 10.30
CA LYS A 74 16.96 -5.86 11.63
C LYS A 74 18.47 -6.12 11.77
N ASN A 75 18.94 -7.27 11.31
CA ASN A 75 20.37 -7.61 11.31
C ASN A 75 21.21 -6.68 10.40
N ARG A 76 20.59 -5.98 9.45
CA ARG A 76 21.23 -4.97 8.59
C ARG A 76 21.12 -3.55 9.14
N GLY A 77 20.61 -3.38 10.36
CA GLY A 77 20.48 -2.07 11.01
C GLY A 77 19.17 -1.33 10.71
N ASN A 78 18.20 -1.97 10.03
CA ASN A 78 16.86 -1.39 9.82
C ASN A 78 15.86 -2.05 10.79
N PRO A 79 15.51 -1.40 11.93
CA PRO A 79 14.66 -1.98 12.96
C PRO A 79 13.19 -1.99 12.51
N VAL A 80 12.82 -2.99 11.71
CA VAL A 80 11.47 -3.16 11.16
C VAL A 80 10.75 -4.28 11.89
N SER A 81 9.49 -4.07 12.27
CA SER A 81 8.65 -5.13 12.82
C SER A 81 8.14 -6.07 11.72
N HIS A 82 7.86 -7.33 12.06
CA HIS A 82 7.29 -8.27 11.10
C HIS A 82 5.94 -7.79 10.52
N MET A 83 5.15 -7.06 11.31
CA MET A 83 3.88 -6.48 10.88
C MET A 83 4.07 -5.39 9.83
N CYS A 84 5.15 -4.61 9.91
CA CYS A 84 5.47 -3.61 8.88
C CYS A 84 5.78 -4.29 7.53
N VAL A 85 6.54 -5.39 7.54
CA VAL A 85 6.78 -6.20 6.33
C VAL A 85 5.47 -6.79 5.80
N TYR A 86 4.62 -7.32 6.67
CA TYR A 86 3.31 -7.85 6.30
C TYR A 86 2.43 -6.79 5.62
N ARG A 87 2.23 -5.63 6.26
CA ARG A 87 1.44 -4.52 5.71
C ARG A 87 1.98 -4.05 4.36
N HIS A 88 3.30 -3.91 4.23
CA HIS A 88 3.91 -3.55 2.95
C HIS A 88 3.58 -4.57 1.84
N LEU A 89 3.70 -5.86 2.15
CA LEU A 89 3.36 -6.93 1.20
C LEU A 89 1.87 -6.93 0.82
N THR A 90 0.97 -6.73 1.78
CA THR A 90 -0.48 -6.80 1.52
C THR A 90 -1.05 -5.52 0.90
N GLU A 91 -0.61 -4.35 1.37
CA GLU A 91 -1.19 -3.05 0.98
C GLU A 91 -0.45 -2.42 -0.19
N SER A 92 0.89 -2.45 -0.19
CA SER A 92 1.68 -1.81 -1.25
C SER A 92 1.94 -2.73 -2.44
N VAL A 93 2.27 -4.00 -2.17
CA VAL A 93 2.57 -4.98 -3.23
C VAL A 93 1.32 -5.77 -3.66
N GLY A 94 0.31 -5.88 -2.79
CA GLY A 94 -0.95 -6.54 -3.13
C GLY A 94 -0.90 -8.08 -3.10
N VAL A 95 0.08 -8.68 -2.41
CA VAL A 95 0.21 -10.15 -2.33
C VAL A 95 -0.47 -10.72 -1.09
N ARG A 96 -0.90 -11.98 -1.20
CA ARG A 96 -1.48 -12.75 -0.09
C ARG A 96 -0.65 -14.00 0.19
N SER A 97 -0.85 -14.58 1.38
CA SER A 97 -0.19 -15.83 1.73
C SER A 97 -0.63 -16.95 0.78
N PHE A 98 0.35 -17.57 0.13
CA PHE A 98 0.10 -18.71 -0.74
C PHE A 98 0.01 -20.00 0.08
N LYS A 99 -1.16 -20.66 0.05
CA LYS A 99 -1.33 -22.02 0.58
C LYS A 99 -1.05 -23.01 -0.54
N ARG A 100 0.02 -23.80 -0.40
CA ARG A 100 0.34 -24.87 -1.35
C ARG A 100 -0.75 -25.95 -1.28
N GLN A 101 -1.25 -26.37 -2.43
CA GLN A 101 -2.06 -27.57 -2.53
C GLN A 101 -1.18 -28.81 -2.30
N GLU A 102 -1.76 -29.82 -1.66
CA GLU A 102 -1.10 -31.12 -1.52
C GLU A 102 -1.09 -31.81 -2.89
N ILE A 103 0.11 -32.12 -3.37
CA ILE A 103 0.29 -32.82 -4.64
C ILE A 103 0.67 -34.26 -4.30
N PRO A 104 -0.04 -35.26 -4.82
CA PRO A 104 0.29 -36.66 -4.59
C PRO A 104 1.68 -36.97 -5.18
N ARG A 105 2.45 -37.77 -4.46
CA ARG A 105 3.77 -38.23 -4.92
C ARG A 105 3.57 -39.30 -5.99
N LEU A 106 3.63 -38.91 -7.26
CA LEU A 106 3.55 -39.84 -8.39
C LEU A 106 4.95 -40.33 -8.78
N SER A 107 5.08 -41.63 -9.07
CA SER A 107 6.28 -42.17 -9.71
C SER A 107 6.36 -41.71 -11.16
N GLN A 108 7.56 -41.72 -11.74
CA GLN A 108 7.75 -41.39 -13.17
C GLN A 108 6.91 -42.29 -14.09
N LYS A 109 6.73 -43.57 -13.71
CA LYS A 109 5.85 -44.51 -14.40
C LYS A 109 4.40 -44.01 -14.38
N ASN A 110 3.87 -43.71 -13.20
CA ASN A 110 2.48 -43.24 -13.05
C ASN A 110 2.24 -41.91 -13.79
N ILE A 111 3.25 -41.02 -13.85
CA ILE A 111 3.15 -39.78 -14.64
C ILE A 111 3.01 -40.10 -16.13
N LYS A 112 3.85 -41.00 -16.66
CA LYS A 112 3.80 -41.42 -18.08
C LYS A 112 2.47 -42.09 -18.41
N ASP A 113 2.00 -42.99 -17.57
CA ASP A 113 0.75 -43.72 -17.78
C ASP A 113 -0.47 -42.76 -17.76
N ARG A 114 -0.45 -41.76 -16.87
CA ARG A 114 -1.50 -40.72 -16.86
C ARG A 114 -1.45 -39.84 -18.10
N LEU A 115 -0.27 -39.47 -18.58
CA LEU A 115 -0.11 -38.68 -19.79
C LEU A 115 -0.54 -39.46 -21.04
N SER A 116 -0.20 -40.74 -21.14
CA SER A 116 -0.61 -41.59 -22.26
C SER A 116 -2.13 -41.79 -22.28
N PHE A 117 -2.74 -42.04 -21.11
CA PHE A 117 -4.19 -42.10 -20.95
C PHE A 117 -4.86 -40.80 -21.40
N ALA A 118 -4.38 -39.65 -20.91
CA ALA A 118 -4.94 -38.34 -21.24
C ALA A 118 -4.88 -38.05 -22.75
N ARG A 119 -3.76 -38.37 -23.42
CA ARG A 119 -3.60 -38.19 -24.87
C ARG A 119 -4.51 -39.11 -25.69
N LYS A 120 -4.70 -40.36 -25.24
CA LYS A 120 -5.54 -41.35 -25.94
C LYS A 120 -7.02 -40.97 -25.92
N HIS A 121 -7.46 -40.28 -24.88
CA HIS A 121 -8.85 -39.84 -24.67
C HIS A 121 -9.03 -38.34 -24.88
N GLN A 122 -8.10 -37.71 -25.60
CA GLN A 122 -8.19 -36.31 -26.00
C GLN A 122 -9.05 -36.27 -27.26
N ASN A 123 -10.36 -36.02 -27.11
CA ASN A 123 -11.26 -35.74 -28.23
C ASN A 123 -10.84 -34.46 -28.96
#